data_AF-A0A3M1YKT3-F1
#
_entry.id   AF-A0A3M1YKT3-F1
#
_cell.length_a   1.000
_cell.length_b   1.000
_cell.length_c   1.000
_cell.angle_alpha   90.00
_cell.angle_beta   90.00
_cell.angle_gamma   90.00
#
_symmetry.space_group_name_H-M   'P 1'
#
loop_
_entity.id
_entity.type
_entity.pdbx_description
1 polymer ?
#
loop_
_entity_poly.entity_id
_entity_poly.type
_entity_poly.pdbx_seq_one_letter_code
_entity_poly.pdbx_strand_id
1 'polypeptide(L)'
;MNPLVLKSAAKGAKKVLTNKYVLIIIAVLGGWFILRGGIKRMIRKWRERKFNKNESKDVNQIAQGYRSAANPSGVSWMIDFDGTDDEAIEKLAYQTKGSLDEVAQAYRQKFDEALTDRLRKELDVSEFQNWRNIVT
;
A
#
# COMPACT_ATOMS: atom_id res chain seq x y z
N MET A 1 45.81 3.15 -1.55
CA MET A 1 45.54 1.73 -1.84
C MET A 1 46.58 1.22 -2.82
N ASN A 2 47.17 0.05 -2.59
CA ASN A 2 48.20 -0.52 -3.47
C ASN A 2 47.58 -0.90 -4.84
N PRO A 3 48.13 -0.43 -5.98
CA PRO A 3 47.56 -0.66 -7.31
C PRO A 3 47.50 -2.15 -7.72
N LEU A 4 48.33 -3.01 -7.13
CA LEU A 4 48.31 -4.46 -7.37
C LEU A 4 47.09 -5.13 -6.73
N VAL A 5 46.66 -4.62 -5.57
CA VAL A 5 45.46 -5.08 -4.87
C VAL A 5 44.21 -4.68 -5.65
N LEU A 6 44.21 -3.47 -6.24
CA LEU A 6 43.12 -2.96 -7.06
C LEU A 6 42.93 -3.78 -8.36
N LYS A 7 44.03 -4.11 -9.05
CA LYS A 7 43.99 -4.91 -10.28
C LYS A 7 43.55 -6.35 -10.03
N SER A 8 43.98 -6.95 -8.91
CA SER A 8 43.60 -8.31 -8.54
C SER A 8 42.12 -8.40 -8.15
N ALA A 9 41.63 -7.42 -7.38
CA ALA A 9 40.22 -7.29 -7.05
C ALA A 9 39.34 -7.07 -8.30
N ALA A 10 39.78 -6.21 -9.23
CA ALA A 10 39.05 -5.96 -10.48
C ALA A 10 38.97 -7.20 -11.39
N LYS A 11 40.02 -8.02 -11.43
CA LYS A 11 40.04 -9.26 -12.22
C LYS A 11 39.14 -10.34 -11.63
N GLY A 12 39.12 -10.47 -10.31
CA GLY A 12 38.19 -11.34 -9.59
C GLY A 12 36.73 -10.92 -9.81
N ALA A 13 36.43 -9.64 -9.67
CA ALA A 13 35.09 -9.08 -9.91
C ALA A 13 34.60 -9.34 -11.34
N LYS A 14 35.44 -9.12 -12.36
CA LYS A 14 35.07 -9.41 -13.77
C LYS A 14 34.74 -10.89 -14.00
N LYS A 15 35.43 -11.82 -13.34
CA LYS A 15 35.18 -13.27 -13.48
C LYS A 15 33.86 -13.70 -12.83
N VAL A 16 33.51 -13.08 -11.70
CA VAL A 16 32.25 -13.32 -10.99
C VAL A 16 31.06 -12.75 -11.77
N LEU A 17 31.23 -11.58 -12.41
CA LEU A 17 30.18 -10.87 -13.15
C LEU A 17 29.96 -11.37 -14.60
N THR A 18 30.74 -12.34 -15.08
CA THR A 18 30.58 -12.93 -16.42
C THR A 18 29.90 -14.30 -16.42
N ASN A 19 29.74 -14.91 -15.24
CA ASN A 19 29.09 -16.21 -15.11
C ASN A 19 27.56 -16.04 -15.05
N LYS A 20 26.86 -16.63 -16.03
CA LYS A 20 25.38 -16.57 -16.14
C LYS A 20 24.66 -17.01 -14.87
N TYR A 21 25.15 -18.03 -14.16
CA TYR A 21 24.52 -18.52 -12.93
C TYR A 21 24.68 -17.53 -11.77
N VAL A 22 25.83 -16.87 -11.69
CA VAL A 22 26.09 -15.85 -10.67
C VAL A 22 25.25 -14.60 -10.92
N LEU A 23 25.10 -14.19 -12.19
CA LEU A 23 24.20 -13.09 -12.56
C LEU A 23 22.74 -13.39 -12.22
N ILE A 24 22.28 -14.62 -12.46
CA ILE A 24 20.94 -15.07 -12.07
C ILE A 24 20.77 -15.01 -10.55
N ILE A 25 21.74 -15.50 -9.77
CA ILE A 25 21.67 -15.44 -8.30
C ILE A 25 21.64 -13.99 -7.79
N ILE A 26 22.48 -13.10 -8.34
CA ILE A 26 22.48 -11.67 -7.99
C ILE A 26 21.15 -11.01 -8.38
N ALA A 27 20.58 -11.35 -9.53
CA ALA A 27 19.29 -10.83 -9.97
C ALA A 27 18.14 -11.33 -9.08
N VAL A 28 18.16 -12.59 -8.66
CA VAL A 28 17.16 -13.17 -7.74
C VAL A 28 17.27 -12.51 -6.35
N LEU A 29 18.48 -12.38 -5.81
CA LEU A 29 18.70 -11.73 -4.51
C LEU A 29 18.37 -10.23 -4.55
N GLY A 30 18.75 -9.54 -5.63
CA GLY A 30 18.42 -8.13 -5.87
C GLY A 30 16.91 -7.93 -6.03
N GLY A 31 16.25 -8.78 -6.81
CA GLY A 31 14.79 -8.76 -7.00
C GLY A 31 14.05 -9.02 -5.69
N TRP A 32 14.47 -10.04 -4.92
CA TRP A 32 13.90 -10.34 -3.62
C TRP A 32 14.09 -9.19 -2.60
N PHE A 33 15.24 -8.52 -2.60
CA PHE A 33 15.50 -7.37 -1.73
C PHE A 33 14.64 -6.15 -2.10
N ILE A 34 14.46 -5.88 -3.40
CA ILE A 34 13.59 -4.80 -3.90
C ILE A 34 12.13 -5.06 -3.50
N LEU A 35 11.66 -6.30 -3.66
CA LEU A 35 10.31 -6.72 -3.25
C LEU A 35 10.10 -6.62 -1.73
N ARG A 36 11.14 -6.88 -0.92
CA ARG A 36 11.02 -6.94 0.55
C ARG A 36 11.03 -5.57 1.24
N GLY A 37 11.58 -4.50 0.66
CA GLY A 37 11.68 -3.23 1.42
C GLY A 37 11.94 -1.92 0.69
N GLY A 38 12.19 -1.92 -0.63
CA GLY A 38 12.56 -0.70 -1.37
C GLY A 38 11.37 0.11 -1.90
N ILE A 39 10.28 -0.56 -2.26
CA ILE A 39 9.18 0.03 -3.03
C ILE A 39 8.28 0.94 -2.16
N LYS A 40 8.08 0.60 -0.87
CA LYS A 40 7.17 1.33 0.02
C LYS A 40 7.57 2.81 0.21
N ARG A 41 8.86 3.14 0.22
CA ARG A 41 9.35 4.53 0.40
C ARG A 41 9.27 5.39 -0.87
N MET A 42 9.36 4.78 -2.05
CA MET A 42 9.28 5.51 -3.34
C MET A 42 7.82 5.74 -3.77
N ILE A 43 6.92 4.79 -3.49
CA ILE A 43 5.47 4.94 -3.71
C ILE A 43 4.87 6.02 -2.81
N ARG A 44 5.34 6.16 -1.57
CA ARG A 44 4.84 7.17 -0.63
C ARG A 44 5.08 8.61 -1.12
N LYS A 45 6.28 8.92 -1.64
CA LYS A 45 6.63 10.26 -2.16
C LYS A 45 5.97 10.63 -3.50
N TRP A 46 5.42 9.66 -4.24
CA TRP A 46 4.58 9.93 -5.42
C TRP A 46 3.12 10.23 -5.04
N ARG A 47 2.66 9.71 -3.89
CA ARG A 47 1.29 9.86 -3.41
C ARG A 47 1.03 11.21 -2.72
N GLU A 48 2.07 11.87 -2.24
CA GLU A 48 1.98 13.11 -1.44
C GLU A 48 1.85 14.41 -2.26
N ARG A 49 1.99 14.40 -3.60
CA ARG A 49 1.95 15.63 -4.43
C ARG A 49 0.60 15.98 -5.08
N LYS A 50 -0.49 15.32 -4.71
CA LYS A 50 -1.83 15.61 -5.27
C LYS A 50 -2.93 15.48 -4.20
N PHE A 51 -2.94 16.38 -3.22
CA PHE A 51 -4.09 16.51 -2.33
C PHE A 51 -4.65 17.93 -2.39
N ASN A 52 -5.48 18.16 -3.38
CA ASN A 52 -6.44 19.25 -3.37
C ASN A 52 -7.65 18.78 -2.53
N LYS A 53 -7.96 19.48 -1.43
CA LYS A 53 -9.03 19.08 -0.49
C LYS A 53 -10.44 19.23 -1.08
N ASN A 54 -10.57 19.84 -2.26
CA ASN A 54 -11.85 20.20 -2.90
C ASN A 54 -12.18 19.39 -4.17
N GLU A 55 -11.43 18.33 -4.50
CA GLU A 55 -11.77 17.50 -5.66
C GLU A 55 -12.85 16.48 -5.24
N SER A 56 -14.04 16.55 -5.86
CA SER A 56 -15.08 15.54 -5.73
C SER A 56 -14.51 14.20 -6.19
N LYS A 57 -14.03 13.39 -5.25
CA LYS A 57 -13.43 12.10 -5.57
C LYS A 57 -14.51 11.16 -6.07
N ASP A 58 -14.23 10.53 -7.19
CA ASP A 58 -14.99 9.41 -7.73
C ASP A 58 -15.28 8.38 -6.62
N VAL A 59 -16.55 8.00 -6.47
CA VAL A 59 -17.04 7.04 -5.47
C VAL A 59 -16.25 5.72 -5.50
N ASN A 60 -15.77 5.31 -6.69
CA ASN A 60 -14.95 4.11 -6.86
C ASN A 60 -13.56 4.26 -6.24
N GLN A 61 -13.00 5.47 -6.25
CA GLN A 61 -11.71 5.76 -5.63
C GLN A 61 -11.84 5.78 -4.11
N ILE A 62 -12.95 6.32 -3.58
CA ILE A 62 -13.23 6.30 -2.14
C ILE A 62 -13.41 4.85 -1.66
N ALA A 63 -14.21 4.05 -2.36
CA ALA A 63 -14.40 2.64 -2.06
C ALA A 63 -13.07 1.85 -2.09
N GLN A 64 -12.23 2.06 -3.11
CA GLN A 64 -10.88 1.48 -3.15
C GLN A 64 -10.00 1.98 -2.00
N GLY A 65 -10.15 3.25 -1.62
CA GLY A 65 -9.48 3.87 -0.48
C GLY A 65 -9.76 3.10 0.80
N TYR A 66 -11.04 2.84 1.11
CA TYR A 66 -11.42 2.06 2.29
C TYR A 66 -10.80 0.67 2.30
N ARG A 67 -10.78 -0.02 1.14
CA ARG A 67 -10.15 -1.34 1.05
C ARG A 67 -8.65 -1.28 1.31
N SER A 68 -8.00 -0.22 0.86
CA SER A 68 -6.56 -0.05 1.02
C SER A 68 -6.18 0.37 2.45
N ALA A 69 -7.04 1.15 3.11
CA ALA A 69 -6.86 1.53 4.51
C ALA A 69 -7.05 0.34 5.45
N ALA A 70 -8.00 -0.54 5.13
CA ALA A 70 -8.20 -1.81 5.83
C ALA A 70 -7.20 -2.91 5.45
N ASN A 71 -6.37 -2.71 4.41
CA ASN A 71 -5.36 -3.69 3.96
C ASN A 71 -4.06 -2.97 3.55
N PRO A 72 -3.27 -2.46 4.50
CA PRO A 72 -2.05 -1.72 4.19
C PRO A 72 -1.00 -2.53 3.42
N SER A 73 -1.00 -3.86 3.52
CA SER A 73 -0.11 -4.76 2.76
C SER A 73 -0.52 -4.88 1.29
N GLY A 74 -1.79 -4.66 0.98
CA GLY A 74 -2.39 -4.86 -0.34
C GLY A 74 -2.58 -6.34 -0.71
N VAL A 75 -2.32 -7.27 0.20
CA VAL A 75 -2.45 -8.71 -0.05
C VAL A 75 -3.82 -9.16 0.44
N SER A 76 -4.71 -9.58 -0.47
CA SER A 76 -6.13 -9.77 -0.13
C SER A 76 -6.39 -10.77 1.01
N TRP A 77 -5.57 -11.80 1.18
CA TRP A 77 -5.73 -12.78 2.25
C TRP A 77 -5.17 -12.31 3.60
N MET A 78 -4.37 -11.25 3.60
CA MET A 78 -3.78 -10.68 4.83
C MET A 78 -4.65 -9.60 5.46
N ILE A 79 -5.76 -9.21 4.82
CA ILE A 79 -6.59 -8.09 5.26
C ILE A 79 -7.05 -8.19 6.73
N ASP A 80 -7.28 -9.41 7.22
CA ASP A 80 -7.72 -9.62 8.60
C ASP A 80 -6.54 -9.74 9.59
N PHE A 81 -5.29 -9.53 9.14
CA PHE A 81 -4.06 -9.75 9.92
C PHE A 81 -3.05 -8.60 9.86
N ASP A 82 -3.08 -7.76 8.82
CA ASP A 82 -2.04 -6.74 8.57
C ASP A 82 -2.35 -5.36 9.16
N GLY A 83 -3.50 -5.23 9.84
CA GLY A 83 -3.92 -4.07 10.60
C GLY A 83 -4.60 -2.99 9.76
N THR A 84 -4.88 -1.87 10.41
CA THR A 84 -5.71 -0.80 9.85
C THR A 84 -4.98 0.54 9.86
N ASP A 85 -5.18 1.34 8.82
CA ASP A 85 -4.75 2.74 8.76
C ASP A 85 -5.92 3.66 9.17
N ASP A 86 -6.02 3.93 10.48
CA ASP A 86 -7.14 4.66 11.08
C ASP A 86 -7.22 6.12 10.59
N GLU A 87 -6.07 6.78 10.43
CA GLU A 87 -5.98 8.14 9.87
C GLU A 87 -6.55 8.19 8.44
N ALA A 88 -6.26 7.16 7.63
CA ALA A 88 -6.82 7.06 6.29
C ALA A 88 -8.33 6.82 6.31
N ILE A 89 -8.84 5.97 7.22
CA ILE A 89 -10.28 5.73 7.39
C ILE A 89 -11.01 7.02 7.77
N GLU A 90 -10.49 7.79 8.73
CA GLU A 90 -11.07 9.05 9.15
C GLU A 90 -11.11 10.06 7.99
N LYS A 91 -9.99 10.21 7.26
CA LYS A 91 -9.93 11.08 6.08
C LYS A 91 -10.93 10.68 5.00
N LEU A 92 -11.13 9.37 4.80
CA LEU A 92 -12.13 8.85 3.86
C LEU A 92 -13.56 9.09 4.37
N ALA A 93 -13.78 9.07 5.68
CA ALA A 93 -15.08 9.41 6.29
C ALA A 93 -15.51 10.82 5.88
N TYR A 94 -14.63 11.81 6.03
CA TYR A 94 -14.92 13.19 5.61
C TYR A 94 -15.17 13.31 4.10
N GLN A 95 -14.52 12.49 3.27
CA GLN A 95 -14.75 12.47 1.82
C GLN A 95 -16.06 11.77 1.44
N THR A 96 -16.54 10.85 2.28
CA THR A 96 -17.76 10.07 2.06
C THR A 96 -19.01 10.83 2.50
N LYS A 97 -18.85 11.86 3.35
CA LYS A 97 -19.97 12.66 3.88
C LYS A 97 -20.90 13.14 2.77
N GLY A 98 -22.18 12.79 2.88
CA GLY A 98 -23.22 13.13 1.90
C GLY A 98 -23.27 12.25 0.65
N SER A 99 -22.47 11.17 0.57
CA SER A 99 -22.45 10.21 -0.55
C SER A 99 -22.24 8.76 -0.07
N LEU A 100 -22.68 8.47 1.16
CA LEU A 100 -22.40 7.19 1.80
C LEU A 100 -23.03 6.01 1.06
N ASP A 101 -24.26 6.16 0.58
CA ASP A 101 -24.98 5.09 -0.08
C ASP A 101 -24.30 4.69 -1.39
N GLU A 102 -23.84 5.67 -2.17
CA GLU A 102 -23.11 5.46 -3.42
C GLU A 102 -21.75 4.81 -3.18
N VAL A 103 -21.00 5.27 -2.17
CA VAL A 103 -19.69 4.69 -1.80
C VAL A 103 -19.85 3.27 -1.26
N ALA A 104 -20.86 3.02 -0.41
CA ALA A 104 -21.13 1.69 0.14
C ALA A 104 -21.56 0.71 -0.97
N GLN A 105 -22.38 1.16 -1.92
CA GLN A 105 -22.76 0.36 -3.08
C GLN A 105 -21.55 0.03 -3.95
N ALA A 106 -20.71 1.02 -4.28
CA ALA A 106 -19.50 0.81 -5.07
C ALA A 106 -18.53 -0.15 -4.38
N TYR A 107 -18.37 -0.03 -3.06
CA TYR A 107 -17.55 -0.94 -2.27
C TYR A 107 -18.06 -2.38 -2.36
N ARG A 108 -19.37 -2.58 -2.15
CA ARG A 108 -20.00 -3.90 -2.22
C ARG A 108 -19.86 -4.54 -3.59
N GLN A 109 -20.10 -3.79 -4.67
CA GLN A 109 -19.97 -4.30 -6.04
C GLN A 109 -18.54 -4.73 -6.36
N LYS A 110 -17.53 -4.05 -5.78
CA LYS A 110 -16.12 -4.29 -6.10
C LYS A 110 -15.48 -5.40 -5.27
N PHE A 111 -15.91 -5.57 -4.02
CA PHE A 111 -15.25 -6.47 -3.07
C PHE A 111 -16.15 -7.58 -2.52
N ASP A 112 -17.41 -7.62 -2.95
CA ASP A 112 -18.42 -8.58 -2.47
C ASP A 112 -18.56 -8.60 -0.93
N GLU A 113 -18.34 -7.44 -0.30
CA GLU A 113 -18.40 -7.24 1.14
C GLU A 113 -19.07 -5.89 1.43
N ALA A 114 -19.90 -5.79 2.47
CA ALA A 114 -20.47 -4.50 2.85
C ALA A 114 -19.39 -3.61 3.51
N LEU A 115 -19.32 -2.33 3.13
CA LEU A 115 -18.36 -1.38 3.71
C LEU A 115 -18.46 -1.34 5.25
N THR A 116 -19.68 -1.33 5.79
CA THR A 116 -19.90 -1.32 7.24
C THR A 116 -19.39 -2.58 7.92
N ASP A 117 -19.46 -3.73 7.25
CA ASP A 117 -19.00 -4.99 7.84
C ASP A 117 -17.48 -5.06 7.84
N ARG A 118 -16.82 -4.54 6.80
CA ARG A 118 -15.37 -4.33 6.82
C ARG A 118 -14.97 -3.41 7.97
N LEU A 119 -15.58 -2.23 8.08
CA LEU A 119 -15.21 -1.25 9.10
C LEU A 119 -15.47 -1.74 10.53
N ARG A 120 -16.47 -2.59 10.77
CA ARG A 120 -16.68 -3.23 12.08
C ARG A 120 -15.62 -4.26 12.45
N LYS A 121 -14.92 -4.84 11.47
CA LYS A 121 -13.81 -5.76 11.72
C LYS A 121 -12.53 -4.99 12.05
N GLU A 122 -12.36 -3.83 11.43
CA GLU A 122 -11.15 -3.01 11.54
C GLU A 122 -11.16 -2.04 12.72
N LEU A 123 -12.31 -1.45 13.04
CA LEU A 123 -12.44 -0.41 14.05
C LEU A 123 -13.06 -0.94 15.34
N ASP A 124 -12.67 -0.36 16.47
CA ASP A 124 -13.40 -0.59 17.72
C ASP A 124 -14.79 0.08 17.70
N VAL A 125 -15.58 -0.20 18.74
CA VAL A 125 -16.96 0.30 18.83
C VAL A 125 -17.00 1.83 18.82
N SER A 126 -16.09 2.51 19.51
CA SER A 126 -16.06 3.96 19.63
C SER A 126 -15.60 4.62 18.33
N GLU A 127 -14.60 4.06 17.67
CA GLU A 127 -14.07 4.51 16.39
C GLU A 127 -15.10 4.33 15.28
N PHE A 128 -15.81 3.19 15.26
CA PHE A 128 -16.89 2.96 14.31
C PHE A 128 -18.03 3.97 14.48
N GLN A 129 -18.42 4.29 15.72
CA GLN A 129 -19.43 5.32 15.97
C GLN A 129 -18.94 6.71 15.55
N ASN A 130 -17.68 7.06 15.80
CA ASN A 130 -17.10 8.31 15.33
C ASN A 130 -17.12 8.41 13.80
N TRP A 131 -16.65 7.37 13.10
CA TRP A 131 -16.74 7.27 11.65
C TRP A 131 -18.19 7.46 11.17
N ARG A 132 -19.15 6.78 11.81
CA ARG A 132 -20.57 6.86 11.45
C ARG A 132 -21.13 8.28 11.58
N ASN A 133 -20.74 9.00 12.63
CA ASN A 133 -21.13 10.40 12.85
C ASN A 133 -20.52 11.36 11.82
N ILE A 134 -19.35 11.04 11.25
CA ILE A 134 -18.72 11.87 10.21
C ILE A 134 -19.42 11.69 8.86
N VAL A 135 -19.74 10.45 8.48
CA VAL A 135 -20.29 10.13 7.15
C VAL A 135 -21.78 10.44 7.00
N THR A 136 -22.49 10.52 8.11
CA THR A 136 -23.93 10.85 8.17
C THR A 136 -24.13 12.36 8.26
#